data_AF-A0A3P7IJL9-F1
#
_entry.id   AF-A0A3P7IJL9-F1
#
_cell.length_a   1.000
_cell.length_b   1.000
_cell.length_c   1.000
_cell.angle_alpha   90.00
_cell.angle_beta   90.00
_cell.angle_gamma   90.00
#
_symmetry.space_group_name_H-M   'P 1'
#
loop_
_entity.id
_entity.type
_entity.pdbx_description
1 polymer ?
#
loop_
_entity_poly.entity_id
_entity_poly.type
_entity_poly.pdbx_seq_one_letter_code
_entity_poly.pdbx_strand_id
1 'polypeptide(L)'
;MQKLIQQRHACNLLASGSDADQLAFEKCLQLATNLSCISEYQGQAYKVWHVDGTQTAHDAINKWRAHEAFNKSIAVTKLLSDADASALHDHFVSVEVAKVDAEIAAMELELGELQKDTDEGPTWPAAVPGYSRPPNRYQVPTWEFFTLKDIFRSEPNQNVRPLEGKDRDDVMEVVAAARQHAEAEEPDLEFLQVRNGYRLFDPQRGMDYMVDLVYKDGATQATVERRVHLCRMVAGTQLMNQVRSLEY
;
A
#
# COMPACT_ATOMS: atom_id res chain seq x y z
N MET A 1 11.29 -5.32 -37.79
CA MET A 1 10.77 -6.66 -38.18
C MET A 1 11.28 -7.17 -39.53
N GLN A 2 11.32 -6.37 -40.61
CA GLN A 2 11.80 -6.85 -41.94
C GLN A 2 13.23 -7.41 -41.96
N LYS A 3 14.17 -6.83 -41.19
CA LYS A 3 15.56 -7.32 -41.10
C LYS A 3 15.68 -8.72 -40.47
N LEU A 4 14.84 -9.06 -39.49
CA LEU A 4 14.79 -10.40 -38.87
C LEU A 4 14.32 -11.45 -39.86
N ILE A 5 13.36 -11.10 -40.73
CA ILE A 5 12.82 -12.00 -41.75
C ILE A 5 13.86 -12.25 -42.86
N GLN A 6 14.62 -11.23 -43.27
CA GLN A 6 15.70 -11.37 -44.25
C GLN A 6 16.86 -12.24 -43.75
N GLN A 7 17.20 -12.15 -42.46
CA GLN A 7 18.32 -12.91 -41.87
C GLN A 7 17.91 -14.31 -41.35
N ARG A 8 16.66 -14.72 -41.58
CA ARG A 8 16.11 -16.01 -41.12
C ARG A 8 16.95 -17.22 -41.57
N HIS A 9 17.44 -17.21 -42.81
CA HIS A 9 18.27 -18.29 -43.33
C HIS A 9 19.61 -18.43 -42.59
N ALA A 10 20.26 -17.31 -42.25
CA ALA A 10 21.51 -17.30 -41.49
C ALA A 10 21.29 -17.79 -40.05
N CYS A 11 20.18 -17.39 -39.42
CA CYS A 11 19.81 -17.85 -38.08
C CYS A 11 19.49 -19.35 -38.03
N ASN A 12 18.75 -19.87 -39.01
CA ASN A 12 18.43 -21.30 -39.08
C ASN A 12 19.69 -22.18 -39.25
N LEU A 13 20.69 -21.69 -39.99
CA LEU A 13 21.97 -22.39 -40.14
C LEU A 13 22.74 -22.46 -38.80
N LEU A 14 22.73 -21.37 -38.02
CA LEU A 14 23.37 -21.32 -36.70
C LEU A 14 22.71 -22.24 -35.67
N ALA A 15 21.37 -22.38 -35.71
CA ALA A 15 20.63 -23.27 -34.83
C ALA A 15 20.86 -24.76 -35.15
N SER A 16 21.14 -25.10 -36.40
CA SER A 16 21.27 -26.50 -36.83
C SER A 16 22.59 -27.21 -36.44
N GLY A 17 23.58 -26.47 -35.91
CA GLY A 17 24.95 -26.97 -35.71
C GLY A 17 25.49 -26.94 -34.29
N SER A 18 24.68 -26.58 -33.29
CA SER A 18 25.16 -26.35 -31.91
C SER A 18 24.15 -26.86 -30.88
N ASP A 19 24.56 -27.77 -30.00
CA ASP A 19 23.77 -28.25 -28.84
C ASP A 19 23.50 -27.14 -27.79
N ALA A 20 24.02 -25.93 -28.00
CA ALA A 20 23.81 -24.76 -27.15
C ALA A 20 22.84 -23.76 -27.82
N ASP A 21 21.55 -24.10 -27.82
CA ASP A 21 20.46 -23.29 -28.40
C ASP A 21 20.52 -21.81 -27.98
N GLN A 22 20.92 -21.55 -26.74
CA GLN A 22 21.03 -20.20 -26.17
C GLN A 22 22.11 -19.34 -26.86
N LEU A 23 23.24 -19.95 -27.23
CA LEU A 23 24.37 -19.27 -27.88
C LEU A 23 24.10 -19.03 -29.38
N ALA A 24 23.32 -19.92 -30.00
CA ALA A 24 22.82 -19.75 -31.36
C ALA A 24 21.79 -18.61 -31.46
N PHE A 25 20.88 -18.52 -30.48
CA PHE A 25 19.90 -17.45 -30.39
C PHE A 25 20.55 -16.06 -30.22
N GLU A 26 21.52 -15.95 -29.32
CA GLU A 26 22.27 -14.70 -29.10
C GLU A 26 22.97 -14.21 -30.39
N LYS A 27 23.68 -15.11 -31.08
CA LYS A 27 24.35 -14.79 -32.35
C LYS A 27 23.37 -14.39 -33.45
N CYS A 28 22.20 -15.04 -33.53
CA CYS A 28 21.14 -14.65 -34.45
C CYS A 28 20.64 -13.22 -34.15
N LEU A 29 20.43 -12.90 -32.86
CA LEU A 29 19.97 -11.58 -32.45
C LEU A 29 20.99 -10.50 -32.85
N GLN A 30 22.28 -10.75 -32.61
CA GLN A 30 23.37 -9.86 -33.02
C GLN A 30 23.40 -9.66 -34.55
N LEU A 31 23.31 -10.73 -35.35
CA LEU A 31 23.32 -10.64 -36.81
C LEU A 31 22.10 -9.90 -37.39
N ALA A 32 20.92 -10.11 -36.81
CA ALA A 32 19.69 -9.52 -37.32
C ALA A 32 19.50 -8.05 -36.92
N THR A 33 20.01 -7.67 -35.74
CA THR A 33 19.82 -6.32 -35.18
C THR A 33 21.06 -5.45 -35.32
N ASN A 34 22.24 -6.03 -35.52
CA ASN A 34 23.54 -5.36 -35.45
C ASN A 34 23.73 -4.59 -34.13
N LEU A 35 23.15 -5.10 -33.05
CA LEU A 35 23.29 -4.56 -31.70
C LEU A 35 24.19 -5.48 -30.87
N SER A 36 25.04 -4.89 -30.04
CA SER A 36 25.79 -5.58 -29.01
C SER A 36 25.05 -5.49 -27.67
N CYS A 37 25.26 -6.46 -26.78
CA CYS A 37 24.78 -6.36 -25.41
C CYS A 37 25.40 -5.14 -24.73
N ILE A 38 24.55 -4.36 -24.04
CA ILE A 38 24.97 -3.19 -23.27
C ILE A 38 24.61 -3.44 -21.80
N SER A 39 25.53 -3.11 -20.91
CA SER A 39 25.32 -3.16 -19.46
C SER A 39 24.81 -1.83 -18.89
N GLU A 40 24.74 -0.78 -19.72
CA GLU A 40 24.30 0.55 -19.32
C GLU A 40 23.56 1.23 -20.47
N TYR A 41 22.42 1.88 -20.16
CA TYR A 41 21.66 2.67 -21.10
C TYR A 41 20.99 3.84 -20.38
N GLN A 42 21.10 5.06 -20.93
CA GLN A 42 20.55 6.29 -20.35
C GLN A 42 20.94 6.53 -18.87
N GLY A 43 22.17 6.17 -18.49
CA GLY A 43 22.67 6.29 -17.12
C GLY A 43 22.15 5.21 -16.16
N GLN A 44 21.36 4.26 -16.65
CA GLN A 44 20.90 3.11 -15.88
C GLN A 44 21.78 1.90 -16.18
N ALA A 45 22.44 1.37 -15.14
CA ALA A 45 23.19 0.12 -15.24
C ALA A 45 22.25 -1.09 -15.10
N TYR A 46 22.24 -1.97 -16.10
CA TYR A 46 21.49 -3.23 -16.08
C TYR A 46 22.30 -4.31 -15.38
N LYS A 47 21.86 -4.69 -14.18
CA LYS A 47 22.49 -5.77 -13.40
C LYS A 47 21.82 -7.10 -13.74
N VAL A 48 22.60 -8.07 -14.16
CA VAL A 48 22.13 -9.42 -14.48
C VAL A 48 22.66 -10.38 -13.43
N TRP A 49 21.78 -11.20 -12.86
CA TRP A 49 22.17 -12.29 -11.97
C TRP A 49 22.52 -13.54 -12.80
N HIS A 50 23.78 -13.93 -12.72
CA HIS A 50 24.28 -15.10 -13.41
C HIS A 50 24.11 -16.34 -12.54
N VAL A 51 23.42 -17.37 -13.07
CA VAL A 51 23.19 -18.63 -12.37
C VAL A 51 24.30 -19.60 -12.78
N ASP A 52 25.16 -19.90 -11.82
CA ASP A 52 26.29 -20.80 -12.02
C ASP A 52 25.84 -22.28 -11.99
N GLY A 53 26.36 -23.06 -12.93
CA GLY A 53 26.09 -24.50 -13.01
C GLY A 53 24.64 -24.85 -13.35
N THR A 54 24.14 -25.89 -12.67
CA THR A 54 22.81 -26.51 -12.84
C THR A 54 21.84 -26.14 -11.71
N GLN A 55 22.13 -25.07 -10.96
CA GLN A 55 21.23 -24.62 -9.89
C GLN A 55 19.91 -24.15 -10.49
N THR A 56 18.81 -24.64 -9.95
CA THR A 56 17.45 -24.18 -10.25
C THR A 56 17.11 -22.98 -9.36
N ALA A 57 16.37 -22.02 -9.90
CA ALA A 57 16.01 -20.82 -9.16
C ALA A 57 15.08 -21.16 -7.98
N HIS A 58 14.11 -22.06 -8.16
CA HIS A 58 13.15 -22.39 -7.10
C HIS A 58 13.80 -23.02 -5.85
N ASP A 59 14.90 -23.76 -5.99
CA ASP A 59 15.62 -24.35 -4.85
C ASP A 59 16.61 -23.36 -4.20
N ALA A 60 17.20 -22.49 -5.01
CA ALA A 60 18.27 -21.59 -4.57
C ALA A 60 17.78 -20.21 -4.11
N ILE A 61 16.51 -19.86 -4.38
CA ILE A 61 16.01 -18.49 -4.19
C ILE A 61 16.26 -17.97 -2.78
N ASN A 62 16.00 -18.77 -1.75
CA ASN A 62 16.19 -18.40 -0.35
C ASN A 62 17.63 -18.00 -0.02
N LYS A 63 18.61 -18.59 -0.71
CA LYS A 63 20.04 -18.24 -0.57
C LYS A 63 20.35 -16.96 -1.35
N TRP A 64 19.77 -16.80 -2.53
CA TRP A 64 19.99 -15.63 -3.37
C TRP A 64 19.36 -14.36 -2.77
N ARG A 65 18.22 -14.46 -2.06
CA ARG A 65 17.57 -13.31 -1.39
C ARG A 65 18.49 -12.55 -0.43
N ALA A 66 19.46 -13.24 0.17
CA ALA A 66 20.44 -12.63 1.06
C ALA A 66 21.46 -11.72 0.34
N HIS A 67 21.57 -11.82 -0.98
CA HIS A 67 22.51 -11.05 -1.78
C HIS A 67 21.84 -9.81 -2.36
N GLU A 68 22.33 -8.63 -1.99
CA GLU A 68 21.82 -7.36 -2.50
C GLU A 68 21.97 -7.25 -4.03
N ALA A 69 23.02 -7.84 -4.60
CA ALA A 69 23.23 -7.87 -6.05
C ALA A 69 22.12 -8.61 -6.80
N PHE A 70 21.54 -9.66 -6.19
CA PHE A 70 20.40 -10.38 -6.73
C PHE A 70 19.12 -9.53 -6.64
N ASN A 71 18.85 -8.93 -5.49
CA ASN A 71 17.66 -8.10 -5.28
C ASN A 71 17.66 -6.84 -6.16
N LYS A 72 18.84 -6.34 -6.57
CA LYS A 72 18.99 -5.22 -7.51
C LYS A 72 19.12 -5.64 -8.97
N SER A 73 18.96 -6.92 -9.29
CA SER A 73 19.08 -7.43 -10.66
C SER A 73 17.79 -7.24 -11.45
N ILE A 74 17.92 -6.88 -12.73
CA ILE A 74 16.78 -6.72 -13.65
C ILE A 74 16.48 -8.01 -14.43
N ALA A 75 17.47 -8.91 -14.51
CA ALA A 75 17.35 -10.16 -15.24
C ALA A 75 18.12 -11.26 -14.52
N VAL A 76 17.58 -12.47 -14.61
CA VAL A 76 18.22 -13.70 -14.10
C VAL A 76 18.47 -14.62 -15.29
N THR A 77 19.70 -15.12 -15.41
CA THR A 77 20.03 -16.08 -16.48
C THR A 77 19.51 -17.47 -16.16
N LYS A 78 19.17 -18.23 -17.21
CA LYS A 78 18.71 -19.64 -17.16
C LYS A 78 17.39 -19.82 -16.41
N LEU A 79 16.33 -20.02 -17.19
CA LEU A 79 15.04 -20.53 -16.70
C LEU A 79 14.93 -21.98 -17.15
N LEU A 80 15.01 -22.91 -16.20
CA LEU A 80 15.01 -24.34 -16.50
C LEU A 80 13.61 -24.96 -16.39
N SER A 81 12.68 -24.28 -15.71
CA SER A 81 11.31 -24.75 -15.48
C SER A 81 10.32 -23.62 -15.20
N ASP A 82 9.02 -23.91 -15.32
CA ASP A 82 7.95 -22.98 -14.91
C ASP A 82 7.98 -22.70 -13.40
N ALA A 83 8.45 -23.67 -12.60
CA ALA A 83 8.64 -23.49 -11.17
C ALA A 83 9.71 -22.43 -10.86
N ASP A 84 10.78 -22.37 -11.65
CA ASP A 84 11.79 -21.30 -11.54
C ASP A 84 11.20 -19.93 -11.84
N ALA A 85 10.39 -19.84 -12.90
CA ALA A 85 9.74 -18.59 -13.30
C ALA A 85 8.78 -18.09 -12.21
N SER A 86 7.95 -18.97 -11.65
CA SER A 86 7.03 -18.64 -10.55
C SER A 86 7.78 -18.18 -9.30
N ALA A 87 8.81 -18.93 -8.89
CA ALA A 87 9.58 -18.58 -7.70
C ALA A 87 10.27 -17.21 -7.84
N LEU A 88 10.90 -16.95 -9.00
CA LEU A 88 11.50 -15.66 -9.29
C LEU A 88 10.47 -14.53 -9.32
N HIS A 89 9.30 -14.77 -9.93
CA HIS A 89 8.22 -13.79 -9.96
C HIS A 89 7.77 -13.41 -8.55
N ASP A 90 7.44 -14.40 -7.71
CA ASP A 90 6.97 -14.16 -6.34
C ASP A 90 8.02 -13.39 -5.51
N HIS A 91 9.31 -13.71 -5.68
CA HIS A 91 10.40 -12.99 -5.03
C HIS A 91 10.48 -11.52 -5.48
N PHE A 92 10.57 -11.27 -6.79
CA PHE A 92 10.74 -9.90 -7.29
C PHE A 92 9.50 -9.04 -7.05
N VAL A 93 8.29 -9.61 -7.07
CA VAL A 93 7.08 -8.91 -6.62
C VAL A 93 7.23 -8.50 -5.16
N SER A 94 7.68 -9.40 -4.27
CA SER A 94 7.92 -9.05 -2.87
C SER A 94 8.98 -7.97 -2.70
N VAL A 95 10.05 -7.97 -3.51
CA VAL A 95 11.10 -6.92 -3.47
C VAL A 95 10.56 -5.57 -3.91
N GLU A 96 9.80 -5.52 -5.02
CA GLU A 96 9.23 -4.28 -5.52
C GLU A 96 8.14 -3.73 -4.59
N VAL A 97 7.30 -4.59 -4.00
CA VAL A 97 6.32 -4.17 -2.98
C VAL A 97 7.03 -3.55 -1.78
N ALA A 98 8.06 -4.22 -1.23
CA ALA A 98 8.82 -3.67 -0.10
C ALA A 98 9.51 -2.34 -0.42
N LYS A 99 9.95 -2.15 -1.67
CA LYS A 99 10.52 -0.88 -2.14
C LYS A 99 9.46 0.22 -2.22
N VAL A 100 8.30 -0.08 -2.79
CA VAL A 100 7.17 0.86 -2.84
C VAL A 100 6.71 1.23 -1.42
N ASP A 101 6.60 0.27 -0.51
CA ASP A 101 6.25 0.54 0.89
C ASP A 101 7.27 1.46 1.57
N ALA A 102 8.56 1.27 1.31
CA ALA A 102 9.60 2.15 1.82
C ALA A 102 9.54 3.56 1.23
N GLU A 103 9.24 3.68 -0.07
CA GLU A 103 9.03 4.97 -0.75
C GLU A 103 7.78 5.69 -0.22
N ILE A 104 6.69 4.96 0.03
CA ILE A 104 5.47 5.49 0.66
C ILE A 104 5.80 6.02 2.06
N ALA A 105 6.46 5.24 2.90
CA ALA A 105 6.83 5.65 4.26
C ALA A 105 7.73 6.90 4.26
N ALA A 106 8.67 7.00 3.31
CA ALA A 106 9.52 8.18 3.16
C ALA A 106 8.71 9.42 2.75
N MET A 107 7.78 9.26 1.79
CA MET A 107 6.88 10.35 1.36
C MET A 107 5.92 10.78 2.47
N GLU A 108 5.37 9.85 3.24
CA GLU A 108 4.49 10.16 4.38
C GLU A 108 5.20 11.00 5.44
N LEU A 109 6.47 10.71 5.72
CA LEU A 109 7.29 11.49 6.64
C LEU A 109 7.55 12.92 6.11
N GLU A 110 7.89 13.04 4.82
CA GLU A 110 8.08 14.35 4.18
C GLU A 110 6.78 15.18 4.21
N LEU A 111 5.64 14.56 3.90
CA LEU A 111 4.33 15.20 3.95
C LEU A 111 3.96 15.64 5.38
N GLY A 112 4.27 14.82 6.38
CA GLY A 112 4.03 15.15 7.78
C GLY A 112 4.78 16.41 8.22
N GLU A 113 6.03 16.58 7.78
CA GLU A 113 6.80 17.80 8.06
C GLU A 113 6.21 19.03 7.34
N LEU A 114 5.82 18.89 6.06
CA LEU A 114 5.21 19.99 5.29
C LEU A 114 3.85 20.42 5.84
N GLN A 115 3.07 19.51 6.42
CA GLN A 115 1.74 19.84 6.97
C GLN A 115 1.80 20.68 8.25
N LYS A 116 2.91 20.66 9.00
CA LYS A 116 3.07 21.50 10.22
C LYS A 116 2.96 22.99 9.92
N ASP A 117 3.30 23.39 8.69
CA ASP A 117 3.28 24.78 8.24
C ASP A 117 1.91 25.23 7.70
N THR A 118 0.89 24.34 7.70
CA THR A 118 -0.44 24.66 7.20
C THR A 118 -1.40 25.11 8.31
N ASP A 119 -2.27 26.08 8.01
CA ASP A 119 -3.30 26.58 8.95
C ASP A 119 -4.34 25.51 9.37
N GLU A 120 -4.42 24.40 8.63
CA GLU A 120 -5.33 23.28 8.91
C GLU A 120 -4.72 22.26 9.89
N GLY A 121 -3.40 22.32 10.13
CA GLY A 121 -2.65 21.39 10.97
C GLY A 121 -2.39 20.02 10.32
N PRO A 122 -1.58 19.16 10.94
CA PRO A 122 -1.31 17.82 10.42
C PRO A 122 -2.59 16.98 10.43
N THR A 123 -2.85 16.29 9.32
CA THR A 123 -3.96 15.35 9.19
C THR A 123 -3.43 13.93 9.25
N TRP A 124 -4.24 13.00 9.77
CA TRP A 124 -3.95 11.57 9.66
C TRP A 124 -5.07 10.84 8.91
N PRO A 125 -4.76 10.13 7.80
CA PRO A 125 -3.46 10.00 7.13
C PRO A 125 -2.91 11.31 6.54
N ALA A 126 -1.60 11.33 6.22
CA ALA A 126 -0.95 12.46 5.56
C ALA A 126 -1.57 12.72 4.17
N ALA A 127 -1.55 13.98 3.72
CA ALA A 127 -2.12 14.44 2.44
C ALA A 127 -3.64 14.25 2.26
N VAL A 128 -4.37 13.94 3.31
CA VAL A 128 -5.84 14.06 3.33
C VAL A 128 -6.19 15.49 3.74
N PRO A 129 -7.16 16.18 3.09
CA PRO A 129 -7.60 17.49 3.58
C PRO A 129 -8.09 17.37 5.03
N GLY A 130 -8.11 18.49 5.76
CA GLY A 130 -8.68 18.55 7.11
C GLY A 130 -10.15 18.12 7.14
N TYR A 131 -10.69 17.96 8.36
CA TYR A 131 -12.12 17.74 8.52
C TYR A 131 -12.92 18.91 7.90
N SER A 132 -14.02 18.58 7.23
CA SER A 132 -14.87 19.57 6.59
C SER A 132 -15.40 20.56 7.64
N ARG A 133 -14.98 21.82 7.52
CA ARG A 133 -15.51 22.91 8.34
C ARG A 133 -16.78 23.42 7.66
N PRO A 134 -17.92 23.44 8.36
CA PRO A 134 -19.16 23.89 7.75
C PRO A 134 -19.01 25.37 7.35
N PRO A 135 -19.32 25.73 6.09
CA PRO A 135 -19.13 27.10 5.60
C PRO A 135 -20.05 28.10 6.31
N ASN A 136 -21.15 27.62 6.90
CA ASN A 136 -22.03 28.41 7.76
C ASN A 136 -22.79 27.51 8.75
N ARG A 137 -23.44 28.14 9.74
CA ARG A 137 -24.20 27.46 10.81
C ARG A 137 -25.36 26.57 10.35
N TYR A 138 -25.82 26.70 9.10
CA TYR A 138 -26.93 25.93 8.56
C TYR A 138 -26.47 24.68 7.81
N GLN A 139 -25.18 24.57 7.52
CA GLN A 139 -24.58 23.46 6.79
C GLN A 139 -23.68 22.61 7.70
N VAL A 140 -23.97 22.60 9.00
CA VAL A 140 -23.23 21.81 9.98
C VAL A 140 -23.53 20.33 9.75
N PRO A 141 -22.51 19.51 9.43
CA PRO A 141 -22.73 18.08 9.24
C PRO A 141 -23.15 17.44 10.56
N THR A 142 -24.05 16.46 10.46
CA THR A 142 -24.52 15.72 11.64
C THR A 142 -23.59 14.55 11.89
N TRP A 143 -22.90 14.59 13.03
CA TRP A 143 -22.05 13.49 13.48
C TRP A 143 -22.90 12.44 14.21
N GLU A 144 -22.65 11.17 13.90
CA GLU A 144 -23.22 10.04 14.65
C GLU A 144 -22.35 9.78 15.88
N PHE A 145 -22.92 9.93 17.08
CA PHE A 145 -22.23 9.63 18.33
C PHE A 145 -22.28 8.12 18.58
N PHE A 146 -21.20 7.54 19.10
CA PHE A 146 -21.16 6.13 19.46
C PHE A 146 -20.41 5.88 20.78
N THR A 147 -20.79 4.79 21.41
CA THR A 147 -20.04 4.13 22.48
C THR A 147 -19.69 2.72 22.00
N LEU A 148 -18.97 1.93 22.80
CA LEU A 148 -18.72 0.52 22.47
C LEU A 148 -19.98 -0.37 22.49
N LYS A 149 -21.13 0.18 22.90
CA LYS A 149 -22.40 -0.55 23.03
C LYS A 149 -23.49 -0.05 22.10
N ASP A 150 -23.55 1.26 21.89
CA ASP A 150 -24.66 1.92 21.20
C ASP A 150 -24.16 2.95 20.20
N ILE A 151 -24.90 3.12 19.11
CA ILE A 151 -24.72 4.18 18.13
C ILE A 151 -25.99 5.04 18.05
N PHE A 152 -25.77 6.35 17.96
CA PHE A 152 -26.79 7.37 17.98
C PHE A 152 -26.88 8.04 16.61
N ARG A 153 -27.99 7.83 15.92
CA ARG A 153 -28.24 8.33 14.57
C ARG A 153 -29.36 9.35 14.56
N SER A 154 -29.34 10.24 13.58
CA SER A 154 -30.40 11.23 13.36
C SER A 154 -31.53 10.63 12.51
N GLU A 155 -32.21 9.61 13.05
CA GLU A 155 -33.35 8.98 12.38
C GLU A 155 -34.66 9.39 13.07
N PRO A 156 -35.72 9.78 12.33
CA PRO A 156 -36.94 10.36 12.93
C PRO A 156 -37.62 9.50 14.01
N ASN A 157 -37.49 8.17 13.91
CA ASN A 157 -38.23 7.21 14.72
C ASN A 157 -37.37 6.47 15.75
N GLN A 158 -36.05 6.49 15.63
CA GLN A 158 -35.15 5.74 16.51
C GLN A 158 -33.76 6.36 16.55
N ASN A 159 -33.47 7.09 17.63
CA ASN A 159 -32.20 7.81 17.77
C ASN A 159 -31.07 6.94 18.33
N VAL A 160 -31.35 5.73 18.83
CA VAL A 160 -30.38 4.84 19.47
C VAL A 160 -30.53 3.43 18.96
N ARG A 161 -29.42 2.80 18.59
CA ARG A 161 -29.32 1.40 18.22
C ARG A 161 -28.13 0.75 18.89
N PRO A 162 -28.19 -0.56 19.18
CA PRO A 162 -27.01 -1.28 19.62
C PRO A 162 -25.96 -1.28 18.51
N LEU A 163 -24.69 -1.18 18.90
CA LEU A 163 -23.54 -1.23 18.01
C LEU A 163 -23.27 -2.69 17.63
N GLU A 164 -23.79 -3.10 16.47
CA GLU A 164 -23.76 -4.50 16.02
C GLU A 164 -23.35 -4.62 14.54
N GLY A 165 -23.01 -5.85 14.13
CA GLY A 165 -22.65 -6.18 12.76
C GLY A 165 -21.49 -5.34 12.23
N LYS A 166 -21.64 -4.84 11.00
CA LYS A 166 -20.59 -4.07 10.31
C LYS A 166 -20.21 -2.78 11.02
N ASP A 167 -21.17 -2.10 11.66
CA ASP A 167 -20.88 -0.87 12.41
C ASP A 167 -19.97 -1.15 13.60
N ARG A 168 -20.18 -2.29 14.28
CA ARG A 168 -19.32 -2.72 15.39
C ARG A 168 -17.93 -3.06 14.90
N ASP A 169 -17.82 -3.87 13.85
CA ASP A 169 -16.53 -4.32 13.35
C ASP A 169 -15.69 -3.13 12.86
N ASP A 170 -16.34 -2.16 12.21
CA ASP A 170 -15.74 -0.89 11.78
C ASP A 170 -15.28 -0.03 12.96
N VAL A 171 -16.14 0.20 13.98
CA VAL A 171 -15.75 0.96 15.18
C VAL A 171 -14.59 0.30 15.92
N MET A 172 -14.57 -1.04 16.00
CA MET A 172 -13.49 -1.78 16.66
C MET A 172 -12.15 -1.63 15.91
N GLU A 173 -12.17 -1.66 14.59
CA GLU A 173 -11.00 -1.42 13.74
C GLU A 173 -10.46 0.01 13.94
N VAL A 174 -11.35 1.01 13.91
CA VAL A 174 -11.00 2.42 14.13
C VAL A 174 -10.44 2.66 15.53
N VAL A 175 -11.05 2.06 16.56
CA VAL A 175 -10.55 2.16 17.94
C VAL A 175 -9.15 1.54 18.06
N ALA A 176 -8.91 0.39 17.41
CA ALA A 176 -7.60 -0.24 17.43
C ALA A 176 -6.53 0.66 16.78
N ALA A 177 -6.84 1.26 15.63
CA ALA A 177 -5.96 2.22 14.96
C ALA A 177 -5.73 3.49 15.80
N ALA A 178 -6.78 4.03 16.42
CA ALA A 178 -6.70 5.19 17.30
C ALA A 178 -5.77 4.95 18.49
N ARG A 179 -5.89 3.76 19.11
CA ARG A 179 -5.02 3.35 20.21
C ARG A 179 -3.57 3.19 19.77
N GLN A 180 -3.33 2.50 18.66
CA GLN A 180 -1.98 2.32 18.13
C GLN A 180 -1.30 3.67 17.87
N HIS A 181 -2.03 4.66 17.34
CA HIS A 181 -1.51 6.00 17.12
C HIS A 181 -1.20 6.72 18.44
N ALA A 182 -2.15 6.77 19.39
CA ALA A 182 -1.95 7.44 20.67
C ALA A 182 -0.82 6.81 21.51
N GLU A 183 -0.73 5.48 21.53
CA GLU A 183 0.30 4.73 22.25
C GLU A 183 1.68 4.84 21.56
N ALA A 184 1.74 5.12 20.26
CA ALA A 184 3.00 5.39 19.55
C ALA A 184 3.55 6.80 19.85
N GLU A 185 2.67 7.80 19.98
CA GLU A 185 3.05 9.18 20.32
C GLU A 185 3.43 9.32 21.80
N GLU A 186 2.71 8.64 22.70
CA GLU A 186 2.90 8.72 24.15
C GLU A 186 3.00 7.32 24.78
N PRO A 187 4.18 6.66 24.72
CA PRO A 187 4.35 5.26 25.11
C PRO A 187 4.18 5.01 26.63
N ASP A 188 4.24 6.05 27.45
CA ASP A 188 4.08 5.97 28.91
C ASP A 188 2.60 5.94 29.36
N LEU A 189 1.65 6.06 28.42
CA LEU A 189 0.22 6.02 28.70
C LEU A 189 -0.31 4.58 28.72
N GLU A 190 -0.93 4.19 29.83
CA GLU A 190 -1.62 2.91 29.98
C GLU A 190 -3.11 3.06 29.59
N PHE A 191 -3.55 2.32 28.57
CA PHE A 191 -4.94 2.38 28.10
C PHE A 191 -5.92 1.87 29.16
N LEU A 192 -6.94 2.68 29.47
CA LEU A 192 -8.02 2.28 30.39
C LEU A 192 -9.28 1.86 29.65
N GLN A 193 -9.84 2.75 28.83
CA GLN A 193 -11.09 2.51 28.13
C GLN A 193 -11.32 3.50 26.99
N VAL A 194 -12.22 3.14 26.08
CA VAL A 194 -12.82 4.09 25.14
C VAL A 194 -13.93 4.84 25.86
N ARG A 195 -13.90 6.18 25.85
CA ARG A 195 -14.95 7.01 26.43
C ARG A 195 -16.17 7.04 25.51
N ASN A 196 -15.94 7.44 24.27
CA ASN A 196 -16.93 7.53 23.21
C ASN A 196 -16.24 7.84 21.87
N GLY A 197 -17.03 7.98 20.81
CA GLY A 197 -16.57 8.61 19.60
C GLY A 197 -17.69 9.21 18.77
N TYR A 198 -17.30 9.81 17.66
CA TYR A 198 -18.17 10.41 16.67
C TYR A 198 -17.73 9.92 15.29
N ARG A 199 -18.69 9.70 14.39
CA ARG A 199 -18.37 9.44 12.98
C ARG A 199 -19.20 10.28 12.02
N LEU A 200 -18.63 10.59 10.87
CA LEU A 200 -19.26 11.37 9.80
C LEU A 200 -18.83 10.81 8.44
N PHE A 201 -19.77 10.64 7.52
CA PHE A 201 -19.43 10.37 6.13
C PHE A 201 -19.19 11.67 5.37
N ASP A 202 -18.00 11.81 4.80
CA ASP A 202 -17.61 12.86 3.87
C ASP A 202 -17.36 12.24 2.48
N PRO A 203 -18.09 12.64 1.41
CA PRO A 203 -17.92 12.05 0.08
C PRO A 203 -16.52 12.21 -0.54
N GLN A 204 -15.72 13.19 -0.09
CA GLN A 204 -14.37 13.43 -0.59
C GLN A 204 -13.30 12.68 0.22
N ARG A 205 -13.53 12.47 1.53
CA ARG A 205 -12.55 11.87 2.44
C ARG A 205 -12.86 10.40 2.76
N GLY A 206 -14.14 10.04 2.85
CA GLY A 206 -14.64 8.76 3.33
C GLY A 206 -15.31 8.88 4.69
N MET A 207 -15.09 7.91 5.58
CA MET A 207 -15.64 7.96 6.93
C MET A 207 -14.65 8.61 7.88
N ASP A 208 -15.01 9.75 8.44
CA ASP A 208 -14.27 10.45 9.48
C ASP A 208 -14.69 9.97 10.87
N TYR A 209 -13.72 9.86 11.77
CA TYR A 209 -13.92 9.48 13.16
C TYR A 209 -13.20 10.44 14.11
N MET A 210 -13.83 10.70 15.24
CA MET A 210 -13.19 11.28 16.42
C MET A 210 -13.38 10.30 17.57
N VAL A 211 -12.30 9.79 18.14
CA VAL A 211 -12.36 8.80 19.23
C VAL A 211 -11.74 9.40 20.48
N ASP A 212 -12.52 9.42 21.56
CA ASP A 212 -12.07 9.85 22.88
C ASP A 212 -11.62 8.62 23.67
N LEU A 213 -10.31 8.54 23.91
CA LEU A 213 -9.65 7.47 24.65
C LEU A 213 -9.26 7.98 26.04
N VAL A 214 -9.39 7.10 27.03
CA VAL A 214 -8.99 7.38 28.41
C VAL A 214 -7.77 6.55 28.73
N TYR A 215 -6.72 7.22 29.19
CA TYR A 215 -5.44 6.65 29.57
C TYR A 215 -5.12 6.98 31.03
N LYS A 216 -4.17 6.24 31.58
CA LYS A 216 -3.51 6.52 32.84
C LYS A 216 -2.05 6.83 32.56
N ASP A 217 -1.60 7.99 33.02
CA ASP A 217 -0.20 8.37 32.91
C ASP A 217 0.63 7.60 33.96
N GLY A 218 1.62 6.83 33.49
CA GLY A 218 2.50 6.05 34.36
C GLY A 218 3.28 6.90 35.37
N ALA A 219 3.68 8.12 34.98
CA ALA A 219 4.49 9.01 35.80
C ALA A 219 3.67 9.75 36.86
N THR A 220 2.53 10.32 36.47
CA THR A 220 1.69 11.12 37.38
C THR A 220 0.59 10.32 38.06
N GLN A 221 0.31 9.09 37.60
CA GLN A 221 -0.85 8.27 37.95
C GLN A 221 -2.20 8.95 37.68
N ALA A 222 -2.21 10.07 36.95
CA ALA A 222 -3.42 10.81 36.61
C ALA A 222 -4.16 10.16 35.44
N THR A 223 -5.48 10.32 35.42
CA THR A 223 -6.30 9.95 34.26
C THR A 223 -6.24 11.07 33.23
N VAL A 224 -5.94 10.70 31.99
CA VAL A 224 -5.71 11.62 30.88
C VAL A 224 -6.61 11.22 29.72
N GLU A 225 -7.21 12.21 29.05
CA GLU A 225 -8.03 11.99 27.86
C GLU A 225 -7.25 12.35 26.60
N ARG A 226 -7.39 11.52 25.56
CA ARG A 226 -6.80 11.72 24.25
C ARG A 226 -7.87 11.57 23.18
N ARG A 227 -8.08 12.65 22.43
CA ARG A 227 -8.94 12.64 21.25
C ARG A 227 -8.08 12.38 20.03
N VAL A 228 -8.37 11.30 19.32
CA VAL A 228 -7.70 10.95 18.06
C VAL A 228 -8.67 11.18 16.91
N HIS A 229 -8.21 11.86 15.87
CA HIS A 229 -8.95 12.09 14.63
C HIS A 229 -8.44 11.10 13.57
N LEU A 230 -9.33 10.32 12.98
CA LEU A 230 -8.99 9.32 11.96
C LEU A 230 -9.90 9.46 10.75
N CYS A 231 -9.38 9.12 9.58
CA CYS A 231 -10.16 9.02 8.35
C CYS A 231 -9.98 7.62 7.75
N ARG A 232 -11.11 6.92 7.53
CA ARG A 232 -11.17 5.70 6.72
C ARG A 232 -11.55 6.08 5.30
N MET A 233 -10.54 6.09 4.41
CA MET A 233 -10.74 6.37 2.99
C MET A 233 -11.67 5.36 2.32
N VAL A 234 -12.42 5.81 1.32
CA VAL A 234 -13.18 4.91 0.44
C VAL A 234 -12.21 4.19 -0.49
N ALA A 235 -11.76 3.00 -0.08
CA ALA A 235 -10.96 2.14 -0.95
C ALA A 235 -11.87 1.47 -1.99
N GLY A 236 -11.84 1.98 -3.22
CA GLY A 236 -12.62 1.47 -4.35
C GLY A 236 -13.85 2.34 -4.65
N THR A 237 -13.76 3.15 -5.70
CA THR A 237 -14.88 3.91 -6.27
C THR A 237 -15.86 2.97 -6.98
N GLN A 238 -16.63 2.18 -6.24
CA GLN A 238 -17.92 1.76 -6.77
C GLN A 238 -18.85 2.96 -6.65
N LEU A 239 -19.20 3.54 -7.79
CA LEU A 239 -20.29 4.51 -7.91
C LEU A 239 -21.53 3.93 -7.22
N MET A 240 -21.76 4.30 -5.95
CA MET A 240 -23.06 4.13 -5.34
C MET A 240 -23.98 5.15 -6.00
N ASN A 241 -24.67 4.72 -7.05
CA ASN A 241 -25.91 5.36 -7.46
C ASN A 241 -26.85 5.23 -6.26
N GLN A 242 -26.85 6.23 -5.37
CA GLN A 242 -27.99 6.45 -4.49
C GLN A 242 -29.17 6.82 -5.40
N VAL A 243 -29.96 5.81 -5.76
CA VAL A 243 -31.30 6.03 -6.29
C VAL A 243 -32.04 6.78 -5.19
N ARG A 244 -32.36 8.05 -5.43
CA ARG A 244 -33.35 8.76 -4.62
C ARG A 244 -34.66 8.01 -4.79
N SER A 245 -35.04 7.20 -3.82
CA SER A 245 -36.44 6.82 -3.66
C SER A 245 -37.19 8.07 -3.20
N LEU A 246 -37.60 8.89 -4.17
CA LEU A 246 -38.74 9.76 -3.97
C LEU A 246 -39.96 8.84 -3.95
N GLU A 247 -40.30 8.34 -2.77
CA GLU A 247 -41.65 7.83 -2.53
C GLU A 247 -42.52 9.01 -2.10
N TYR A 248 -43.57 9.23 -2.89
CA TYR A 248 -44.67 10.17 -2.68
C TYR A 248 -45.63 9.66 -1.60
#